data_AF-A0A154PBE7-F1
#
_entry.id   AF-A0A154PBE7-F1
#
_cell.length_a   1.000
_cell.length_b   1.000
_cell.length_c   1.000
_cell.angle_alpha   90.00
_cell.angle_beta   90.00
_cell.angle_gamma   90.00
#
_symmetry.space_group_name_H-M   'P 1'
#
loop_
_entity.id
_entity.type
_entity.pdbx_description
1 polymer ?
#
loop_
_entity_poly.entity_id
_entity_poly.type
_entity_poly.pdbx_seq_one_letter_code
_entity_poly.pdbx_strand_id
1 'polypeptide(L)' 'MRGRRFDTIEEIKTESKKVLKAIPEKDYSDCFEDWKKRWEKCVLSDGDYFEGDEIDLEE' A
#
# COMPACT_ATOMS: atom_id res chain seq x y z
N MET A 1 -10.75 5.20 -7.98
CA MET A 1 -9.75 5.59 -9.00
C MET A 1 -9.45 7.06 -8.85
N ARG A 2 -8.17 7.45 -8.84
CA ARG A 2 -7.79 8.86 -8.60
C ARG A 2 -8.28 9.73 -9.76
N GLY A 3 -8.95 10.85 -9.44
CA GLY A 3 -9.40 11.84 -10.43
C GLY A 3 -10.69 11.52 -11.21
N ARG A 4 -11.27 10.32 -11.07
CA ARG A 4 -12.54 9.97 -11.71
C ARG A 4 -13.72 10.22 -10.77
N ARG A 5 -14.71 10.97 -11.24
CA ARG A 5 -16.04 11.08 -10.59
C ARG A 5 -16.91 9.93 -11.05
N PHE A 6 -17.71 9.39 -10.13
CA PHE A 6 -18.68 8.33 -10.40
C PHE A 6 -20.07 8.87 -10.06
N ASP A 7 -21.06 8.53 -10.88
CA ASP A 7 -22.41 9.08 -10.74
C ASP A 7 -23.29 8.20 -9.84
N THR A 8 -22.92 6.92 -9.67
CA THR A 8 -23.68 5.96 -8.88
C THR A 8 -22.80 5.06 -8.02
N ILE A 9 -23.39 4.53 -6.94
CA ILE A 9 -22.74 3.55 -6.07
C ILE A 9 -22.42 2.26 -6.84
N GLU A 10 -23.29 1.83 -7.75
CA GLU A 10 -23.08 0.59 -8.51
C GLU A 10 -21.90 0.69 -9.48
N GLU A 11 -21.69 1.88 -10.06
CA GLU A 11 -20.50 2.15 -10.85
C GLU A 11 -19.23 2.03 -9.99
N ILE A 12 -19.22 2.63 -8.78
CA ILE A 12 -18.09 2.53 -7.85
C ILE A 12 -17.78 1.08 -7.49
N LYS A 13 -18.80 0.28 -7.16
CA LYS A 13 -18.62 -1.14 -6.80
C LYS A 13 -18.05 -1.94 -7.95
N THR A 14 -18.63 -1.77 -9.14
CA THR A 14 -18.22 -2.50 -10.35
C THR A 14 -16.77 -2.20 -10.69
N GLU A 15 -16.41 -0.92 -10.68
CA GLU A 15 -15.07 -0.45 -11.04
C GLU A 15 -14.04 -0.81 -9.97
N SER A 16 -14.37 -0.70 -8.68
CA SER A 16 -13.50 -1.14 -7.60
C SER A 16 -13.24 -2.65 -7.66
N LYS A 17 -14.28 -3.44 -7.90
CA LYS A 17 -14.16 -4.90 -8.07
C LYS A 17 -13.29 -5.27 -9.27
N LYS A 18 -13.41 -4.52 -10.38
CA LYS A 18 -12.57 -4.71 -11.57
C LYS A 18 -11.10 -4.47 -11.26
N VAL A 19 -10.77 -3.37 -10.57
CA VAL A 19 -9.40 -3.06 -10.16
C VAL A 19 -8.84 -4.14 -9.24
N LEU A 20 -9.59 -4.55 -8.21
CA LEU A 20 -9.15 -5.59 -7.26
C LEU A 20 -8.87 -6.93 -7.94
N LYS A 21 -9.70 -7.32 -8.91
CA LYS A 21 -9.50 -8.56 -9.70
C LYS A 21 -8.33 -8.49 -10.68
N ALA A 22 -7.89 -7.29 -11.04
CA ALA A 22 -6.77 -7.10 -11.96
C ALA A 22 -5.41 -7.16 -11.25
N ILE A 23 -5.38 -7.10 -9.91
CA ILE A 23 -4.15 -7.21 -9.13
C ILE A 23 -3.65 -8.67 -9.22
N PRO A 24 -2.43 -8.91 -9.73
CA PRO A 24 -1.82 -10.23 -9.76
C PRO A 24 -1.59 -10.79 -8.34
N GLU A 25 -1.64 -12.11 -8.19
CA GLU A 25 -1.31 -12.79 -6.92
C GLU A 25 0.10 -12.42 -6.41
N LYS A 26 1.05 -12.26 -7.34
CA LYS A 26 2.42 -11.85 -7.03
C LYS A 26 2.46 -10.51 -6.28
N ASP A 27 1.67 -9.52 -6.69
CA ASP A 27 1.66 -8.20 -6.06
C ASP A 27 1.16 -8.27 -4.60
N TYR A 28 0.25 -9.21 -4.29
CA TYR A 28 -0.12 -9.49 -2.90
C TYR A 28 1.03 -10.11 -2.12
N SER A 29 1.74 -11.08 -2.71
CA SER A 29 2.91 -11.71 -2.09
C SER A 29 4.03 -10.69 -1.83
N ASP A 30 4.36 -9.87 -2.82
CA ASP A 30 5.40 -8.85 -2.72
C ASP A 30 5.05 -7.81 -1.64
N CYS A 31 3.77 -7.46 -1.50
CA CYS A 31 3.28 -6.57 -0.43
C CYS A 31 3.53 -7.14 0.99
N PHE A 32 3.41 -8.45 1.18
CA PHE A 32 3.72 -9.07 2.48
C PHE A 32 5.23 -9.04 2.79
N GLU A 33 6.09 -9.18 1.78
CA GLU A 33 7.53 -9.03 1.97
C GLU A 33 7.92 -7.57 2.29
N ASP A 34 7.28 -6.60 1.63
CA ASP A 34 7.48 -5.19 1.95
C ASP A 34 6.95 -4.82 3.34
N TRP A 35 5.86 -5.46 3.79
CA TRP A 35 5.36 -5.28 5.15
C TRP A 35 6.38 -5.72 6.22
N LYS A 36 7.12 -6.81 6.00
CA LYS A 36 8.21 -7.23 6.91
C LYS A 36 9.31 -6.18 7.00
N LYS A 37 9.74 -5.62 5.86
CA LYS A 37 10.75 -4.53 5.82
C LYS A 37 10.26 -3.28 6.55
N ARG A 38 8.96 -2.94 6.42
CA ARG A 38 8.35 -1.82 7.14
C ARG A 38 8.32 -2.06 8.65
N TRP A 39 8.14 -3.31 9.08
CA TRP A 39 8.24 -3.65 10.50
C TRP A 39 9.67 -3.44 11.02
N GLU A 40 10.70 -3.87 10.29
CA GLU A 40 12.09 -3.60 10.69
C GLU A 40 12.36 -2.11 10.86
N LYS A 41 11.90 -1.27 9.93
CA LYS A 41 12.00 0.20 10.05
C LYS A 41 11.27 0.76 11.27
N CYS A 42 10.09 0.23 11.59
CA CYS A 42 9.34 0.61 12.79
C CYS A 42 10.14 0.34 14.06
N VAL A 43 10.82 -0.82 14.14
CA VAL A 43 11.69 -1.17 15.28
C VAL A 43 12.89 -0.23 15.37
N LEU A 44 13.56 0.05 14.24
CA LEU A 44 14.69 0.99 14.19
C LEU A 44 14.31 2.41 14.57
N SER A 45 13.05 2.79 14.36
CA SER A 45 12.53 4.12 14.70
C SER A 45 11.95 4.17 16.12
N ASP A 46 12.15 3.15 16.95
CA ASP A 46 11.54 3.04 18.28
C ASP A 46 10.00 3.23 18.29
N GLY A 47 9.34 2.87 17.18
CA GLY A 47 7.91 3.03 16.98
C GLY A 47 7.47 4.37 16.37
N ASP A 48 8.38 5.30 16.09
CA ASP A 48 8.07 6.54 15.37
C ASP A 48 7.72 6.29 13.90
N TYR A 49 7.02 7.25 13.29
CA TYR A 49 6.67 7.19 11.87
C TYR A 49 7.89 7.46 10.99
N PHE A 50 8.13 6.59 10.01
CA PHE A 50 9.42 6.52 9.29
C PHE A 50 9.35 6.77 7.77
N GLU A 51 8.20 7.17 7.23
CA GLU A 51 8.01 7.35 5.77
C GLU A 51 8.00 8.82 5.32
N GLY A 52 8.23 9.75 6.26
CA GLY A 52 8.33 11.19 5.99
C GLY A 52 9.73 11.78 6.20
N ASP A 53 10.59 11.08 6.95
CA ASP A 53 11.94 11.52 7.28
C ASP A 53 12.96 10.66 6.53
N GLU A 54 14.01 11.28 5.97
CA GLU A 54 15.15 10.56 5.40
C GLU A 54 15.89 9.86 6.54
N ILE A 55 15.46 8.65 6.89
CA ILE A 55 16.23 7.78 7.76
C ILE A 55 17.37 7.23 6.90
N ASP A 56 18.55 7.83 7.04
CA ASP A 56 19.78 7.26 6.51
C ASP A 56 19.95 5.87 7.13
N LEU A 57 19.85 4.84 6.30
CA LEU A 57 20.07 3.44 6.67
C LEU A 57 21.57 3.12 6.67
N GLU A 58 22.39 4.00 7.25
CA GLU A 58 23.78 3.73 7.59
C GLU A 58 23.93 3.78 9.12
N GLU A 59 23.69 2.63 9.76
CA GLU A 59 24.56 2.04 10.78
C GLU A 59 24.27 0.54 10.93
#